data_AF-A0A0H3B344-F1
#
_entry.id   AF-A0A0H3B344-F1
#
_cell.length_a   1.000
_cell.length_b   1.000
_cell.length_c   1.000
_cell.angle_alpha   90.00
_cell.angle_beta   90.00
_cell.angle_gamma   90.00
#
_symmetry.space_group_name_H-M   'P 1'
#
loop_
_entity.id
_entity.type
_entity.pdbx_description
1 polymer ?
#
loop_
_entity_poly.entity_id
_entity_poly.type
_entity_poly.pdbx_seq_one_letter_code
_entity_poly.pdbx_strand_id
1 'polypeptide(L)'
;MKNRLFNALLGVMLLLIITPMMLLVGSYVISLMRMEDEITFSSSIFISLLSSPLVFYALAGSTCEFIFNKLPKSRKIVIKYLTMLAIASFIISLPVSFYVDYKLKSNSYVVCDRISWMSPNTYVKDLSLCR
;
A
#
# COMPACT_ATOMS: atom_id res chain seq x y z
N MET A 1 3.16 -16.73 30.66
CA MET A 1 3.24 -17.53 29.42
C MET A 1 1.95 -17.49 28.57
N LYS A 2 0.75 -17.61 29.17
CA LYS A 2 -0.55 -17.70 28.45
C LYS A 2 -0.83 -16.57 27.43
N ASN A 3 -0.39 -15.33 27.70
CA ASN A 3 -0.63 -14.21 26.79
C ASN A 3 0.39 -14.08 25.64
N ARG A 4 1.59 -14.67 25.75
CA ARG A 4 2.64 -14.51 24.73
C ARG A 4 2.33 -15.30 23.45
N LEU A 5 1.93 -16.56 23.62
CA LEU A 5 1.54 -17.42 22.49
C LEU A 5 0.32 -16.85 21.77
N PHE A 6 -0.66 -16.35 22.52
CA PHE A 6 -1.83 -15.68 21.98
C PHE A 6 -1.48 -14.44 21.16
N ASN A 7 -0.60 -13.56 21.67
CA ASN A 7 -0.15 -12.38 20.94
C ASN A 7 0.66 -12.73 19.68
N ALA A 8 1.50 -13.76 19.75
CA ALA A 8 2.24 -14.25 18.58
C ALA A 8 1.30 -14.82 17.51
N LEU A 9 0.31 -15.63 17.91
CA LEU A 9 -0.73 -16.14 17.00
C LEU A 9 -1.51 -15.00 16.35
N LEU A 10 -1.93 -14.00 17.12
CA LEU A 10 -2.61 -12.82 16.59
C LEU A 10 -1.73 -12.06 15.58
N GLY A 11 -0.45 -11.87 15.89
CA GLY A 11 0.51 -11.24 14.98
C GLY A 11 0.68 -11.99 13.65
N VAL A 12 0.78 -13.31 13.71
CA VAL A 12 0.84 -14.16 12.50
C VAL A 12 -0.44 -14.08 11.68
N MET A 13 -1.61 -14.11 12.32
CA MET A 13 -2.90 -13.97 11.63
C MET A 13 -3.04 -12.61 10.95
N LEU A 14 -2.61 -11.52 11.60
CA LEU A 14 -2.60 -10.18 10.99
C LEU A 14 -1.64 -10.09 9.80
N LEU A 15 -0.46 -10.70 9.89
CA LEU A 15 0.49 -10.77 8.77
C LEU A 15 -0.10 -11.54 7.59
N LEU A 16 -0.79 -12.65 7.83
CA LEU A 16 -1.46 -13.43 6.78
C LEU A 16 -2.56 -12.62 6.07
N ILE A 17 -3.24 -11.72 6.78
CA ILE A 17 -4.28 -10.85 6.19
C ILE A 17 -3.66 -9.68 5.42
N ILE A 18 -2.61 -9.05 5.96
CA ILE A 18 -2.04 -7.83 5.39
C ILE A 18 -1.17 -8.13 4.17
N THR A 19 -0.48 -9.27 4.13
CA THR A 19 0.37 -9.66 3.00
C THR A 19 -0.37 -9.68 1.65
N PRO A 20 -1.53 -10.36 1.48
CA PRO A 20 -2.26 -10.34 0.22
C PRO A 20 -2.80 -8.95 -0.15
N MET A 21 -3.21 -8.15 0.85
CA MET A 21 -3.63 -6.75 0.60
C MET A 21 -2.47 -5.93 0.01
N MET A 22 -1.25 -6.13 0.51
CA MET A 22 -0.08 -5.45 -0.04
C MET A 22 0.29 -5.93 -1.44
N LEU A 23 0.09 -7.22 -1.74
CA LEU A 23 0.30 -7.76 -3.09
C LEU A 23 -0.70 -7.17 -4.09
N LEU A 24 -1.97 -7.01 -3.70
CA LEU A 24 -3.00 -6.34 -4.51
C LEU A 24 -2.60 -4.89 -4.82
N VAL A 25 -2.19 -4.12 -3.81
CA VAL A 25 -1.67 -2.75 -4.02
C VAL A 25 -0.48 -2.76 -4.98
N GLY A 26 0.42 -3.73 -4.84
CA GLY A 26 1.55 -3.93 -5.75
C GLY A 26 1.11 -4.18 -7.20
N SER A 27 0.08 -4.99 -7.43
CA SER A 27 -0.44 -5.24 -8.78
C SER A 27 -0.98 -3.99 -9.47
N TYR A 28 -1.67 -3.10 -8.73
CA TYR A 28 -2.13 -1.82 -9.28
C TYR A 28 -0.97 -0.93 -9.73
N VAL A 29 0.12 -0.90 -8.97
CA VAL A 29 1.30 -0.10 -9.32
C VAL A 29 2.05 -0.72 -10.50
N ILE A 30 2.14 -2.05 -10.58
CA ILE A 30 2.73 -2.74 -11.73
C ILE A 30 1.93 -2.44 -13.00
N SER A 31 0.59 -2.50 -12.92
CA SER A 31 -0.30 -2.16 -14.03
C SER A 31 -0.07 -0.73 -14.54
N LEU A 32 0.06 0.23 -13.61
CA LEU A 32 0.41 1.62 -13.95
C LEU A 32 1.81 1.74 -14.60
N MET A 33 2.82 1.02 -14.10
CA MET A 33 4.17 1.03 -14.67
C MET A 33 4.21 0.42 -16.09
N ARG A 34 3.39 -0.59 -16.33
CA ARG A 34 3.29 -1.27 -17.64
C ARG A 34 2.39 -0.56 -18.64
N MET A 35 1.67 0.47 -18.22
CA MET A 35 0.67 1.17 -19.05
C MET A 35 -0.32 0.19 -19.68
N GLU A 36 -0.88 -0.68 -18.83
CA GLU A 36 -1.91 -1.64 -19.22
C GLU A 36 -3.20 -0.94 -19.68
N ASP A 37 -4.12 -1.69 -20.31
CA ASP A 37 -5.35 -1.12 -20.88
C ASP A 37 -6.38 -0.71 -19.82
N GLU A 38 -6.28 -1.29 -18.62
CA GLU A 38 -7.03 -0.94 -17.42
C GLU A 38 -6.04 -0.65 -16.29
N ILE A 39 -6.15 0.52 -15.66
CA ILE A 39 -5.27 0.97 -14.59
C ILE A 39 -6.13 1.48 -13.44
N THR A 40 -6.02 0.88 -12.27
CA THR A 40 -6.64 1.38 -11.04
C THR A 40 -5.63 2.19 -10.24
N PHE A 41 -5.92 3.46 -9.99
CA PHE A 41 -5.02 4.33 -9.23
C PHE A 41 -5.74 5.32 -8.30
N SER A 42 -5.14 5.56 -7.15
CA SER A 42 -5.56 6.58 -6.19
C SER A 42 -4.37 7.04 -5.34
N SER A 43 -4.51 8.19 -4.69
CA SER A 43 -3.57 8.64 -3.66
C SER A 43 -3.42 7.62 -2.52
N SER A 44 -4.51 6.91 -2.16
CA SER A 44 -4.48 5.86 -1.14
C SER A 44 -3.61 4.66 -1.54
N ILE A 45 -3.65 4.21 -2.81
CA ILE A 45 -2.79 3.13 -3.32
C ILE A 45 -1.31 3.52 -3.18
N PHE A 46 -0.97 4.76 -3.53
CA PHE A 46 0.39 5.28 -3.40
C PHE A 46 0.87 5.34 -1.94
N ILE A 47 0.04 5.89 -1.04
CA ILE A 47 0.34 5.96 0.39
C ILE A 47 0.48 4.55 0.97
N SER A 48 -0.43 3.63 0.65
CA SER A 48 -0.40 2.24 1.11
C SER A 48 0.90 1.56 0.67
N LEU A 49 1.34 1.74 -0.57
CA LEU A 49 2.60 1.18 -1.06
C LEU A 49 3.81 1.68 -0.26
N LEU A 50 3.94 2.99 -0.08
CA LEU A 50 5.09 3.59 0.61
C LEU A 50 5.07 3.41 2.13
N SER A 51 3.90 3.31 2.74
CA SER A 51 3.74 3.01 4.17
C SER A 51 3.86 1.51 4.48
N SER A 52 3.75 0.64 3.47
CA SER A 52 3.81 -0.81 3.62
C SER A 52 5.03 -1.34 4.37
N PRO A 53 6.26 -0.82 4.15
CA PRO A 53 7.42 -1.38 4.83
C PRO A 53 7.38 -1.08 6.34
N LEU A 54 6.77 0.05 6.74
CA LEU A 54 6.55 0.38 8.15
C LEU A 54 5.58 -0.59 8.81
N VAL A 55 4.43 -0.83 8.17
CA VAL A 55 3.39 -1.75 8.68
C VAL A 55 3.93 -3.16 8.78
N PHE A 56 4.60 -3.64 7.73
CA PHE A 56 5.21 -4.96 7.72
C PHE A 56 6.29 -5.10 8.79
N TYR A 57 7.16 -4.11 8.94
CA TYR A 57 8.20 -4.10 9.97
C TYR A 57 7.60 -4.09 11.39
N ALA A 58 6.54 -3.33 11.63
CA ALA A 58 5.88 -3.27 12.93
C ALA A 58 5.24 -4.62 13.31
N LEU A 59 4.56 -5.28 12.37
CA LEU A 59 3.88 -6.55 12.60
C LEU A 59 4.84 -7.74 12.66
N ALA A 60 5.76 -7.84 11.72
CA ALA A 60 6.78 -8.89 11.72
C ALA A 60 7.72 -8.71 12.92
N GLY A 61 8.14 -7.47 13.20
CA GLY A 61 9.02 -7.16 14.32
C GLY A 61 8.39 -7.47 15.68
N SER A 62 7.11 -7.13 15.89
CA SER A 62 6.39 -7.46 17.13
C SER A 62 6.16 -8.97 17.27
N THR A 63 5.78 -9.65 16.19
CA THR A 63 5.62 -11.11 16.18
C THR A 63 6.94 -11.83 16.52
N CYS A 64 8.06 -11.42 15.90
CA CYS A 64 9.39 -11.93 16.20
C CYS A 64 9.82 -11.66 17.64
N GLU A 65 9.48 -10.48 18.18
CA GLU A 65 9.75 -10.16 19.58
C GLU A 65 8.99 -11.08 20.54
N PHE A 66 7.72 -11.39 20.26
CA PHE A 66 6.95 -12.32 21.10
C PHE A 66 7.49 -13.76 21.05
N ILE A 67 8.01 -14.21 19.89
CA ILE A 67 8.55 -15.55 19.71
C ILE A 67 9.96 -15.67 20.32
N PHE A 68 10.87 -14.78 19.94
CA PHE A 68 12.29 -14.89 20.27
C PHE A 68 12.71 -14.06 21.50
N ASN A 69 11.82 -13.23 22.04
CA ASN A 69 12.11 -12.28 23.14
C ASN A 69 13.35 -11.41 22.88
N LYS A 70 13.63 -11.10 21.61
CA LYS A 70 14.81 -10.33 21.19
C LYS A 70 14.40 -9.16 20.30
N LEU A 71 14.92 -7.98 20.62
CA LEU A 71 14.74 -6.77 19.82
C LEU A 71 16.02 -6.47 19.01
N PRO A 72 15.91 -6.07 17.74
CA PRO A 72 17.05 -5.59 16.97
C PRO A 72 17.57 -4.26 17.53
N LYS A 73 18.89 -4.14 17.71
CA LYS A 73 19.55 -2.95 18.28
C LYS A 73 19.27 -1.67 17.47
N SER A 74 19.12 -1.80 16.15
CA SER A 74 18.88 -0.70 15.21
C SER A 74 17.40 -0.32 15.06
N ARG A 75 16.47 -0.90 15.83
CA ARG A 75 15.01 -0.67 15.71
C ARG A 75 14.64 0.81 15.64
N LYS A 76 15.20 1.64 16.53
CA LYS A 76 14.87 3.07 16.60
C LYS A 76 15.19 3.80 15.30
N ILE A 77 16.33 3.48 14.70
CA ILE A 77 16.79 4.07 13.43
C ILE A 77 15.87 3.62 12.29
N VAL A 78 15.59 2.32 12.21
CA VAL A 78 14.71 1.76 11.16
C VAL A 78 13.31 2.37 11.24
N ILE A 79 12.69 2.40 12.43
CA ILE A 79 11.38 3.00 12.63
C ILE A 79 11.40 4.49 12.25
N LYS A 80 12.43 5.25 12.64
CA LYS A 80 12.52 6.68 12.29
C LYS A 80 12.46 6.90 10.78
N TYR A 81 13.24 6.16 10.00
CA TYR A 81 13.24 6.30 8.53
C TYR A 81 11.95 5.81 7.90
N LEU A 82 11.41 4.68 8.35
CA LEU A 82 10.14 4.14 7.84
C LEU A 82 8.96 5.07 8.15
N THR A 83 8.92 5.68 9.33
CA THR A 83 7.91 6.69 9.68
C THR A 83 8.08 7.96 8.85
N MET A 84 9.31 8.42 8.63
CA MET A 84 9.58 9.58 7.77
C MET A 84 9.12 9.32 6.32
N LEU A 85 9.35 8.11 5.80
CA LEU A 85 8.86 7.68 4.50
C LEU A 85 7.33 7.70 4.44
N ALA A 86 6.65 7.16 5.44
CA ALA A 86 5.19 7.17 5.51
C ALA A 86 4.62 8.60 5.55
N ILE A 87 5.20 9.50 6.35
CA ILE A 87 4.79 10.91 6.41
C ILE A 87 5.03 11.61 5.07
N ALA A 88 6.20 11.40 4.45
CA ALA A 88 6.51 11.97 3.15
C ALA A 88 5.53 11.47 2.07
N SER A 89 5.13 10.20 2.13
CA SER A 89 4.14 9.63 1.21
C SER A 89 2.80 10.36 1.28
N PHE A 90 2.36 10.73 2.47
CA PHE A 90 1.10 11.47 2.66
C PHE A 90 1.16 12.85 2.01
N ILE A 91 2.26 13.58 2.23
CA ILE A 91 2.47 14.93 1.65
C ILE A 91 2.54 14.86 0.12
N ILE A 92 3.30 13.89 -0.41
CA ILE A 92 3.56 13.75 -1.85
C ILE A 92 2.40 13.06 -2.58
N SER A 93 1.47 12.42 -1.86
CA SER A 93 0.35 11.69 -2.47
C SER A 93 -0.55 12.56 -3.35
N LEU A 94 -0.80 13.80 -2.95
CA LEU A 94 -1.61 14.76 -3.69
C LEU A 94 -0.96 15.14 -5.03
N PRO A 95 0.27 15.69 -5.08
CA PRO A 95 0.89 16.05 -6.35
C PRO A 95 1.10 14.83 -7.26
N VAL A 96 1.42 13.66 -6.71
CA VAL A 96 1.52 12.42 -7.51
C VAL A 96 0.17 12.03 -8.10
N SER A 97 -0.91 12.16 -7.35
CA SER A 97 -2.25 11.84 -7.86
C SER A 97 -2.66 12.74 -9.03
N PHE A 98 -2.39 14.03 -8.94
CA PHE A 98 -2.64 14.96 -10.04
C PHE A 98 -1.75 14.67 -11.25
N TYR A 99 -0.48 14.37 -11.02
CA TYR A 99 0.45 14.04 -12.09
C TYR A 99 0.05 12.78 -12.85
N VAL A 100 -0.33 11.72 -12.13
CA VAL A 100 -0.77 10.46 -12.74
C VAL A 100 -2.06 10.66 -13.54
N ASP A 101 -3.06 11.34 -12.98
CA ASP A 101 -4.31 11.66 -13.69
C ASP A 101 -4.05 12.44 -14.99
N TYR A 102 -3.22 13.49 -14.91
CA TYR A 102 -2.84 14.29 -16.08
C TYR A 102 -2.14 13.43 -17.15
N LYS A 103 -1.16 12.61 -16.74
CA LYS A 103 -0.37 11.77 -17.65
C LYS A 103 -1.22 10.70 -18.33
N LEU A 104 -2.16 10.09 -17.61
CA LEU A 104 -3.06 9.09 -18.18
C LEU A 104 -4.04 9.73 -19.17
N LYS A 105 -4.63 10.88 -18.83
CA LYS A 105 -5.50 11.63 -19.75
C LYS A 105 -4.76 12.10 -21.01
N SER A 106 -3.50 12.51 -20.90
CA SER A 106 -2.69 12.85 -22.08
C SER A 106 -2.40 11.65 -22.99
N ASN A 107 -2.43 10.44 -22.43
CA ASN A 107 -2.25 9.18 -23.17
C ASN A 107 -3.60 8.57 -23.62
N SER A 108 -4.65 9.38 -23.74
CA SER A 108 -5.98 8.98 -24.19
C SER A 108 -6.71 7.98 -23.29
N TYR A 109 -6.32 7.86 -22.02
CA TYR A 109 -7.13 7.11 -21.04
C TYR A 109 -8.35 7.92 -20.60
N VAL A 110 -9.47 7.23 -20.44
CA VAL A 110 -10.72 7.76 -19.91
C VAL A 110 -10.95 7.20 -18.51
N VAL A 111 -11.54 8.02 -17.63
CA VAL A 111 -11.86 7.62 -16.25
C VAL A 111 -13.26 7.02 -16.23
N CYS A 112 -13.41 5.82 -15.69
CA CYS A 112 -14.71 5.20 -15.48
C CYS A 112 -15.47 5.87 -14.33
N ASP A 113 -16.81 5.79 -14.36
CA ASP A 113 -17.64 6.23 -13.25
C ASP A 113 -17.35 5.41 -11.99
N ARG A 114 -17.21 6.12 -10.88
CA ARG A 114 -16.88 5.52 -9.59
C ARG A 114 -18.15 5.35 -8.75
N ILE A 115 -18.26 4.19 -8.11
CA ILE A 115 -19.40 3.85 -7.25
C ILE A 115 -19.43 4.74 -5.99
N SER A 116 -18.26 5.17 -5.51
CA SER A 116 -18.14 5.99 -4.30
C SER A 116 -17.03 7.03 -4.44
N TRP A 117 -17.11 8.12 -3.69
CA TRP A 117 -16.04 9.11 -3.61
C TRP A 117 -14.75 8.54 -2.98
N MET A 118 -14.88 7.45 -2.20
CA MET A 118 -13.77 6.77 -1.54
C MET A 118 -13.14 5.66 -2.39
N SER A 119 -13.77 5.25 -3.49
CA SER A 119 -13.19 4.22 -4.37
C SER A 119 -12.06 4.82 -5.22
N PRO A 120 -11.03 4.03 -5.54
CA PRO A 120 -9.98 4.46 -6.45
C PRO A 120 -10.54 4.76 -7.84
N ASN A 121 -9.79 5.54 -8.62
CA ASN A 121 -10.16 5.83 -10.00
C ASN A 121 -9.68 4.69 -10.90
N THR A 122 -10.53 4.25 -11.82
CA THR A 122 -10.17 3.30 -12.87
C THR A 122 -10.02 4.05 -14.19
N TYR A 123 -8.87 3.90 -14.82
CA TYR A 123 -8.51 4.51 -16.10
C TYR A 123 -8.46 3.41 -17.15
N VAL A 124 -9.17 3.58 -18.27
CA VAL A 124 -9.21 2.61 -19.37
C VAL A 124 -8.93 3.28 -20.70
N LYS A 125 -8.36 2.55 -21.66
CA LYS A 125 -8.23 3.05 -23.05
C LYS A 125 -9.53 2.95 -23.85
N ASP A 126 -10.33 1.93 -23.55
CA ASP A 126 -11.61 1.68 -24.21
C ASP A 126 -12.73 1.68 -23.15
N LEU A 127 -13.78 2.46 -23.39
CA LEU A 127 -14.95 2.57 -22.51
C LEU A 127 -15.66 1.22 -22.30
N SER A 128 -15.53 0.28 -23.23
CA SER A 128 -16.07 -1.08 -23.08
C SER A 128 -15.42 -1.88 -21.95
N LEU A 129 -14.26 -1.43 -21.46
CA LEU A 129 -13.58 -2.03 -20.31
C LEU A 129 -14.10 -1.48 -18.96
N CYS A 130 -14.88 -0.40 -18.96
CA CYS A 130 -15.56 0.06 -17.76
C CYS A 130 -16.67 -0.93 -17.39
N ARG A 131 -16.56 -1.54 -16.20
CA ARG A 131 -17.54 -2.48 -15.64
C ARG A 131 -18.46 -1.82 -14.62
#